data_AF-A0A350X5J1-F1
#
_entry.id   AF-A0A350X5J1-F1
#
_cell.length_a   1.000
_cell.length_b   1.000
_cell.length_c   1.000
_cell.angle_alpha   90.00
_cell.angle_beta   90.00
_cell.angle_gamma   90.00
#
_symmetry.space_group_name_H-M   'P 1'
#
loop_
_entity.id
_entity.type
_entity.pdbx_description
1 polymer ?
#
loop_
_entity_poly.entity_id
_entity_poly.type
_entity_poly.pdbx_seq_one_letter_code
_entity_poly.pdbx_strand_id
1 'polypeptide(L)'
;VAFGNNGLDLAVLRIRGASNLPTLRLARPGSVQVGQRAFAIGNPFGRFAGTFTVGIVSRIDPQRGLIQTDAAINPGNSGGPLLNSQGELIGVNTAIFTNGSTPGNIGIGFAINIDRVQPFLTAVRQGRAPRVAQTQPQRSTVVPQQSQRLVLNGSPISGSLGRGDNVLPADNSFFDFYTFEGRAGQRVSIEMSSQEIEPYLILLGPDGRELAQVGDGAGGGGNARIAAILPENGTYMLLANSREPGETGAYLLRAVASSVNRRLQLR
;
A
#
# COMPACT_ATOMS: atom_id res chain seq x y z
N VAL A 1 21.45 -18.25 -7.77
CA VAL A 1 20.45 -17.27 -7.28
C VAL A 1 21.05 -15.89 -7.43
N ALA A 2 20.24 -14.90 -7.76
CA ALA A 2 20.63 -13.49 -7.78
C ALA A 2 19.50 -12.65 -7.17
N PHE A 3 19.84 -11.52 -6.57
CA PHE A 3 18.92 -10.68 -5.80
C PHE A 3 18.91 -9.24 -6.33
N GLY A 4 17.80 -8.55 -6.11
CA GLY A 4 17.70 -7.11 -6.37
C GLY A 4 18.74 -6.32 -5.57
N ASN A 5 19.19 -5.19 -6.14
CA ASN A 5 20.09 -4.26 -5.46
C ASN A 5 19.29 -3.24 -4.64
N ASN A 6 19.87 -2.66 -3.60
CA ASN A 6 19.29 -1.57 -2.81
C ASN A 6 17.89 -1.89 -2.21
N GLY A 7 17.66 -3.13 -1.78
CA GLY A 7 16.39 -3.54 -1.16
C GLY A 7 15.24 -3.78 -2.14
N LEU A 8 15.49 -3.82 -3.45
CA LEU A 8 14.49 -4.23 -4.44
C LEU A 8 14.09 -5.70 -4.18
N ASP A 9 12.81 -5.93 -3.84
CA ASP A 9 12.29 -7.24 -3.41
C ASP A 9 12.08 -8.21 -4.59
N LEU A 10 13.18 -8.54 -5.29
CA LEU A 10 13.22 -9.47 -6.40
C LEU A 10 14.34 -10.49 -6.21
N ALA A 11 14.07 -11.73 -6.62
CA ALA A 11 15.05 -12.80 -6.70
C ALA A 11 14.91 -13.57 -8.02
N VAL A 12 16.04 -14.03 -8.55
CA VAL A 12 16.10 -14.97 -9.68
C VAL A 12 16.61 -16.32 -9.21
N LEU A 13 15.80 -17.35 -9.44
CA LEU A 13 16.15 -18.75 -9.23
C LEU A 13 16.42 -19.42 -10.58
N ARG A 14 17.27 -20.44 -10.57
CA ARG A 14 17.53 -21.29 -11.74
C ARG A 14 17.00 -22.68 -11.45
N ILE A 15 16.06 -23.13 -12.27
CA ILE A 15 15.59 -24.52 -12.27
C ILE A 15 16.68 -25.38 -12.92
N ARG A 16 17.16 -26.41 -12.21
CA ARG A 16 18.17 -27.35 -12.72
C ARG A 16 17.47 -28.54 -13.37
N GLY A 17 18.05 -29.07 -14.45
CA GLY A 17 17.54 -30.27 -15.12
C GLY A 17 16.27 -30.07 -15.95
N ALA A 18 15.84 -28.82 -16.18
CA ALA A 18 14.70 -28.50 -17.03
C ALA A 18 15.14 -27.64 -18.23
N SER A 19 14.55 -27.89 -19.40
CA SER A 19 14.73 -27.12 -20.63
C SER A 19 13.36 -26.87 -21.29
N ASN A 20 13.29 -25.91 -22.22
CA ASN A 20 12.08 -25.58 -23.00
C ASN A 20 10.82 -25.32 -22.16
N LEU A 21 10.98 -24.69 -21.00
CA LEU A 21 9.85 -24.27 -20.17
C LEU A 21 9.08 -23.12 -20.83
N PRO A 22 7.74 -23.06 -20.69
CA PRO A 22 6.96 -21.91 -21.13
C PRO A 22 7.40 -20.64 -20.40
N THR A 23 7.37 -19.51 -21.09
CA THR A 23 7.78 -18.21 -20.52
C THR A 23 6.71 -17.16 -20.75
N LEU A 24 6.64 -16.19 -19.83
CA LEU A 24 5.81 -15.01 -19.99
C LEU A 24 6.51 -13.99 -20.89
N ARG A 25 5.72 -13.32 -21.74
CA ARG A 25 6.17 -12.12 -22.44
C ARG A 25 6.26 -10.97 -21.44
N LEU A 26 7.27 -10.12 -21.60
CA LEU A 26 7.41 -8.89 -20.80
C LEU A 26 6.74 -7.74 -21.53
N ALA A 27 5.95 -6.93 -20.82
CA ALA A 27 5.46 -5.68 -21.37
C ALA A 27 6.63 -4.70 -21.61
N ARG A 28 6.44 -3.72 -22.50
CA ARG A 28 7.45 -2.69 -22.76
C ARG A 28 7.58 -1.76 -21.54
N PRO A 29 8.79 -1.26 -21.20
CA PRO A 29 8.92 -0.23 -20.19
C PRO A 29 8.08 1.00 -20.51
N GLY A 30 7.50 1.64 -19.49
CA GLY A 30 6.64 2.81 -19.63
C GLY A 30 5.30 2.55 -20.34
N SER A 31 4.95 1.28 -20.64
CA SER A 31 3.69 0.96 -21.33
C SER A 31 2.49 0.76 -20.40
N VAL A 32 2.72 0.66 -19.08
CA VAL A 32 1.66 0.48 -18.09
C VAL A 32 0.87 1.78 -17.93
N GLN A 33 -0.45 1.70 -17.94
CA GLN A 33 -1.36 2.83 -17.85
C GLN A 33 -2.35 2.66 -16.70
N VAL A 34 -2.64 3.74 -15.98
CA VAL A 34 -3.72 3.78 -15.00
C VAL A 34 -5.06 3.51 -15.69
N GLY A 35 -5.91 2.72 -15.04
CA GLY A 35 -7.21 2.30 -15.55
C GLY A 35 -7.18 1.03 -16.43
N GLN A 36 -6.00 0.57 -16.87
CA GLN A 36 -5.92 -0.69 -17.62
C GLN A 36 -6.22 -1.89 -16.72
N ARG A 37 -6.77 -2.97 -17.28
CA ARG A 37 -7.00 -4.22 -16.54
C ARG A 37 -5.68 -4.83 -16.06
N ALA A 38 -5.70 -5.34 -14.84
CA ALA A 38 -4.60 -6.03 -14.20
C ALA A 38 -5.06 -7.40 -13.69
N PHE A 39 -4.25 -8.43 -13.91
CA PHE A 39 -4.55 -9.80 -13.53
C PHE A 39 -3.43 -10.34 -12.64
N ALA A 40 -3.75 -10.73 -11.42
CA ALA A 40 -2.77 -11.30 -10.51
C ALA A 40 -2.97 -12.81 -10.39
N ILE A 41 -1.87 -13.55 -10.47
CA ILE A 41 -1.85 -15.00 -10.33
C ILE A 41 -0.96 -15.38 -9.15
N GLY A 42 -1.41 -16.32 -8.33
CA GLY A 42 -0.58 -16.84 -7.26
C GLY A 42 -1.16 -18.07 -6.56
N ASN A 43 -0.65 -18.30 -5.34
CA ASN A 43 -1.11 -19.35 -4.45
C ASN A 43 -1.42 -18.75 -3.06
N PRO A 44 -2.54 -18.00 -2.92
CA PRO A 44 -2.94 -17.41 -1.65
C PRO A 44 -2.91 -18.42 -0.51
N PHE A 45 -2.33 -18.00 0.62
CA PHE A 45 -2.21 -18.76 1.86
C PHE A 45 -1.56 -20.14 1.70
N GLY A 46 -0.86 -20.38 0.58
CA GLY A 46 -0.21 -21.65 0.25
C GLY A 46 -1.17 -22.80 -0.06
N ARG A 47 -2.49 -22.55 -0.14
CA ARG A 47 -3.53 -23.58 -0.26
C ARG A 47 -4.37 -23.47 -1.52
N PHE A 48 -4.33 -22.34 -2.21
CA PHE A 48 -5.17 -22.03 -3.35
C PHE A 48 -4.31 -21.79 -4.61
N ALA A 49 -3.53 -22.80 -5.00
CA ALA A 49 -2.63 -22.69 -6.15
C ALA A 49 -3.41 -22.38 -7.43
N GLY A 50 -2.91 -21.44 -8.23
CA GLY A 50 -3.57 -21.01 -9.46
C GLY A 50 -4.72 -20.03 -9.23
N THR A 51 -4.79 -19.37 -8.08
CA THR A 51 -5.78 -18.31 -7.87
C THR A 51 -5.52 -17.16 -8.83
N PHE A 52 -6.58 -16.72 -9.47
CA PHE A 52 -6.60 -15.65 -10.45
C PHE A 52 -7.52 -14.55 -9.95
N THR A 53 -6.99 -13.34 -9.79
CA THR A 53 -7.76 -12.17 -9.38
C THR A 53 -7.64 -11.07 -10.43
N VAL A 54 -8.71 -10.30 -10.57
CA VAL A 54 -8.84 -9.26 -11.60
C VAL A 54 -9.09 -7.93 -10.94
N GLY A 55 -8.47 -6.90 -11.48
CA GLY A 55 -8.71 -5.52 -11.14
C GLY A 55 -8.22 -4.60 -12.25
N ILE A 56 -7.80 -3.40 -11.87
CA ILE A 56 -7.18 -2.40 -12.71
C ILE A 56 -5.87 -1.91 -12.08
N VAL A 57 -5.05 -1.24 -12.88
CA VAL A 57 -3.99 -0.37 -12.36
C VAL A 57 -4.63 0.88 -11.79
N SER A 58 -4.62 1.03 -10.47
CA SER A 58 -5.25 2.15 -9.77
C SER A 58 -4.33 3.38 -9.72
N ARG A 59 -3.01 3.17 -9.61
CA ARG A 59 -1.99 4.23 -9.59
C ARG A 59 -0.65 3.67 -10.04
N ILE A 60 0.18 4.51 -10.64
CA ILE A 60 1.59 4.21 -10.94
C ILE A 60 2.44 5.17 -10.12
N ASP A 61 3.42 4.61 -9.40
CA ASP A 61 4.40 5.37 -8.64
C ASP A 61 5.77 5.26 -9.31
N PRO A 62 6.16 6.21 -10.18
CA PRO A 62 7.41 6.12 -10.93
C PRO A 62 8.65 6.32 -10.06
N GLN A 63 8.53 7.08 -8.96
CA GLN A 63 9.65 7.28 -8.03
C GLN A 63 9.98 5.97 -7.31
N ARG A 64 8.95 5.31 -6.78
CA ARG A 64 9.10 4.03 -6.06
C ARG A 64 9.22 2.83 -7.01
N GLY A 65 8.76 2.99 -8.25
CA GLY A 65 8.73 1.91 -9.25
C GLY A 65 7.68 0.85 -8.92
N LEU A 66 6.52 1.28 -8.40
CA LEU A 66 5.44 0.42 -7.98
C LEU A 66 4.17 0.67 -8.81
N ILE A 67 3.38 -0.39 -8.93
CA ILE A 67 2.01 -0.38 -9.46
C ILE A 67 1.09 -0.62 -8.27
N GLN A 68 0.11 0.26 -8.08
CA GLN A 68 -1.02 0.02 -7.20
C GLN A 68 -2.16 -0.58 -8.02
N THR A 69 -2.81 -1.61 -7.50
CA THR A 69 -3.96 -2.27 -8.14
C THR A 69 -5.02 -2.61 -7.11
N ASP A 70 -6.28 -2.62 -7.53
CA ASP A 70 -7.40 -3.16 -6.76
C ASP A 70 -7.63 -4.66 -7.04
N ALA A 71 -6.81 -5.30 -7.89
CA ALA A 71 -6.80 -6.76 -8.01
C ALA A 71 -6.44 -7.35 -6.63
N ALA A 72 -7.20 -8.36 -6.20
CA ALA A 72 -6.97 -8.96 -4.89
C ALA A 72 -5.60 -9.66 -4.83
N ILE A 73 -4.63 -8.98 -4.22
CA ILE A 73 -3.33 -9.51 -3.82
C ILE A 73 -3.45 -9.96 -2.37
N ASN A 74 -3.13 -11.21 -2.05
CA ASN A 74 -3.13 -11.71 -0.67
C ASN A 74 -1.77 -12.37 -0.39
N PRO A 75 -1.38 -12.60 0.88
CA PRO A 75 -0.23 -13.44 1.19
C PRO A 75 -0.31 -14.75 0.40
N GLY A 76 0.76 -15.09 -0.33
CA GLY A 76 0.79 -16.21 -1.29
C GLY A 76 0.62 -15.81 -2.77
N ASN A 77 0.15 -14.60 -3.07
CA ASN A 77 0.29 -14.00 -4.41
C ASN A 77 1.63 -13.28 -4.60
N SER A 78 2.31 -12.92 -3.50
CA SER A 78 3.64 -12.30 -3.54
C SER A 78 4.65 -13.18 -4.29
N GLY A 79 5.45 -12.55 -5.15
CA GLY A 79 6.34 -13.21 -6.10
C GLY A 79 5.65 -13.68 -7.40
N GLY A 80 4.32 -13.74 -7.41
CA GLY A 80 3.51 -14.05 -8.59
C GLY A 80 3.44 -12.88 -9.59
N PRO A 81 3.02 -13.13 -10.84
CA PRO A 81 2.95 -12.11 -11.86
C PRO A 81 1.71 -11.21 -11.69
N LEU A 82 1.87 -9.95 -12.08
CA LEU A 82 0.79 -9.05 -12.47
C LEU A 82 0.83 -8.90 -13.99
N LEU A 83 -0.29 -9.20 -14.67
CA LEU A 83 -0.39 -9.25 -16.14
C LEU A 83 -1.35 -8.19 -16.68
N ASN A 84 -1.12 -7.75 -17.93
CA ASN A 84 -2.11 -6.99 -18.71
C ASN A 84 -3.05 -7.93 -19.49
N SER A 85 -4.00 -7.36 -20.25
CA SER A 85 -4.98 -8.12 -21.05
C SER A 85 -4.39 -8.95 -22.19
N GLN A 86 -3.13 -8.71 -22.54
CA GLN A 86 -2.37 -9.43 -23.55
C GLN A 86 -1.59 -10.60 -22.94
N GLY A 87 -1.68 -10.81 -21.62
CA GLY A 87 -0.91 -11.81 -20.89
C GLY A 87 0.56 -11.45 -20.71
N GLU A 88 0.93 -10.18 -20.92
CA GLU A 88 2.29 -9.70 -20.72
C GLU A 88 2.51 -9.28 -19.27
N LEU A 89 3.70 -9.58 -18.74
CA LEU A 89 4.10 -9.19 -17.40
C LEU A 89 4.26 -7.67 -17.31
N ILE A 90 3.44 -7.05 -16.47
CA ILE A 90 3.52 -5.62 -16.13
C ILE A 90 4.12 -5.39 -14.75
N GLY A 91 4.20 -6.41 -13.88
CA GLY A 91 4.88 -6.32 -12.60
C GLY A 91 4.96 -7.64 -11.83
N VAL A 92 5.62 -7.62 -10.68
CA VAL A 92 5.72 -8.75 -9.74
C VAL A 92 5.05 -8.37 -8.41
N ASN A 93 4.04 -9.13 -7.99
CA ASN A 93 3.29 -8.86 -6.77
C ASN A 93 4.23 -8.90 -5.55
N THR A 94 4.17 -7.91 -4.65
CA THR A 94 5.16 -7.79 -3.56
C THR A 94 4.55 -7.70 -2.15
N ALA A 95 3.26 -8.04 -2.02
CA ALA A 95 2.42 -7.96 -0.81
C ALA A 95 1.62 -6.65 -0.65
N ILE A 96 0.70 -6.69 0.31
CA ILE A 96 -0.44 -5.78 0.48
C ILE A 96 -0.32 -4.88 1.70
N PHE A 97 -1.16 -3.86 1.70
CA PHE A 97 -1.71 -3.29 2.92
C PHE A 97 -2.69 -4.28 3.57
N THR A 98 -2.40 -4.79 4.79
CA THR A 98 -3.38 -5.55 5.59
C THR A 98 -3.95 -4.68 6.71
N ASN A 99 -5.27 -4.67 6.86
CA ASN A 99 -5.88 -4.22 8.12
C ASN A 99 -5.44 -5.23 9.20
N GLY A 100 -4.85 -4.78 10.30
CA GLY A 100 -4.23 -5.68 11.27
C GLY A 100 -5.18 -6.61 12.05
N SER A 101 -6.46 -6.70 11.67
CA SER A 101 -7.49 -7.49 12.37
C SER A 101 -8.05 -8.63 11.52
N THR A 102 -7.87 -8.61 10.19
CA THR A 102 -8.20 -9.69 9.27
C THR A 102 -7.16 -9.73 8.15
N PRO A 103 -6.32 -10.77 8.06
CA PRO A 103 -5.38 -10.91 6.97
C PRO A 103 -6.15 -11.01 5.64
N GLY A 104 -6.12 -9.93 4.84
CA GLY A 104 -6.85 -9.89 3.58
C GLY A 104 -6.64 -8.60 2.83
N ASN A 105 -6.69 -8.69 1.50
CA ASN A 105 -6.75 -7.57 0.59
C ASN A 105 -7.99 -6.72 0.89
N ILE A 106 -7.81 -5.43 1.07
CA ILE A 106 -8.90 -4.47 1.28
C ILE A 106 -9.21 -3.65 0.03
N GLY A 107 -8.66 -3.99 -1.14
CA GLY A 107 -8.72 -3.19 -2.37
C GLY A 107 -7.41 -2.47 -2.72
N ILE A 108 -6.33 -2.68 -1.96
CA ILE A 108 -5.00 -2.09 -2.21
C ILE A 108 -3.93 -3.18 -2.29
N GLY A 109 -3.53 -3.51 -3.51
CA GLY A 109 -2.39 -4.36 -3.84
C GLY A 109 -1.23 -3.60 -4.46
N PHE A 110 -0.02 -4.06 -4.21
CA PHE A 110 1.20 -3.51 -4.82
C PHE A 110 1.97 -4.56 -5.61
N ALA A 111 2.52 -4.12 -6.75
CA ALA A 111 3.45 -4.89 -7.55
C ALA A 111 4.66 -4.03 -7.97
N ILE A 112 5.84 -4.64 -8.01
CA ILE A 112 7.05 -4.03 -8.56
C ILE A 112 6.87 -3.88 -10.06
N ASN A 113 6.93 -2.64 -10.56
CA ASN A 113 6.67 -2.30 -11.95
C ASN A 113 7.69 -2.96 -12.89
N ILE A 114 7.27 -3.34 -14.10
CA ILE A 114 8.14 -3.86 -15.17
C ILE A 114 9.36 -2.98 -15.44
N ASP A 115 9.24 -1.67 -15.21
CA ASP A 115 10.32 -0.69 -15.32
C ASP A 115 11.49 -0.94 -14.34
N ARG A 116 11.22 -1.60 -13.20
CA ARG A 116 12.25 -2.06 -12.25
C ARG A 116 12.69 -3.50 -12.52
N VAL A 117 11.76 -4.35 -12.97
CA VAL A 117 12.03 -5.77 -13.25
C VAL A 117 13.00 -5.94 -14.42
N GLN A 118 12.85 -5.18 -15.51
CA GLN A 118 13.70 -5.35 -16.70
C GLN A 118 15.19 -5.01 -16.47
N PRO A 119 15.54 -3.87 -15.84
CA PRO A 119 16.93 -3.59 -15.47
C PRO A 119 17.52 -4.66 -14.55
N PHE A 120 16.73 -5.16 -13.60
CA PHE A 120 17.17 -6.26 -12.72
C PHE A 120 17.48 -7.53 -13.51
N LEU A 121 16.59 -7.99 -14.39
CA LEU A 121 16.84 -9.16 -15.24
C LEU A 121 18.07 -8.97 -16.13
N THR A 122 18.29 -7.75 -16.64
CA THR A 122 19.49 -7.41 -17.41
C THR A 122 20.75 -7.54 -16.57
N ALA A 123 20.76 -7.02 -15.34
CA ALA A 123 21.87 -7.15 -14.41
C ALA A 123 22.16 -8.62 -14.06
N VAL A 124 21.12 -9.45 -13.90
CA VAL A 124 21.27 -10.90 -13.66
C VAL A 124 21.94 -11.58 -14.85
N ARG A 125 21.50 -11.29 -16.09
CA ARG A 125 22.09 -11.85 -17.32
C ARG A 125 23.56 -11.45 -17.49
N GLN A 126 23.91 -10.24 -17.08
CA GLN A 126 25.27 -9.70 -17.15
C GLN A 126 26.15 -10.12 -15.97
N GLY A 127 25.61 -10.89 -15.01
CA GLY A 127 26.34 -11.31 -13.80
C GLY A 127 26.64 -10.17 -12.82
N ARG A 128 25.99 -9.02 -12.96
CA ARG A 128 26.16 -7.82 -12.12
C ARG A 128 25.23 -7.80 -10.91
N ALA A 129 24.16 -8.59 -10.94
CA ALA A 129 23.23 -8.67 -9.81
C ALA A 129 23.89 -9.35 -8.59
N PRO A 130 23.64 -8.83 -7.37
CA PRO A 130 24.11 -9.43 -6.13
C PRO A 130 23.76 -10.92 -6.01
N ARG A 131 24.68 -11.72 -5.47
CA ARG A 131 24.48 -13.15 -5.20
C ARG A 131 24.06 -13.46 -3.76
N VAL A 132 24.09 -12.46 -2.91
CA VAL A 132 23.62 -12.50 -1.52
C VAL A 132 22.46 -11.52 -1.43
N ALA A 133 21.42 -11.88 -0.67
CA ALA A 133 20.30 -11.01 -0.44
C ALA A 133 20.79 -9.71 0.17
N GLN A 134 20.48 -8.59 -0.47
CA GLN A 134 20.80 -7.28 0.06
C GLN A 134 19.68 -6.85 0.97
N THR A 135 19.92 -6.94 2.27
CA THR A 135 19.07 -6.31 3.26
C THR A 135 19.38 -4.81 3.29
N GLN A 136 18.36 -3.96 3.15
CA GLN A 136 18.40 -2.70 3.88
C GLN A 136 18.61 -3.03 5.38
N PRO A 137 19.43 -2.27 6.13
CA PRO A 137 19.62 -2.51 7.55
C PRO A 137 18.27 -2.63 8.27
N GLN A 138 18.02 -3.85 8.78
CA GLN A 138 16.95 -4.28 9.69
C GLN A 138 15.49 -4.28 9.17
N ARG A 139 15.11 -5.39 8.50
CA ARG A 139 13.76 -5.96 8.67
C ARG A 139 13.69 -6.57 10.07
N SER A 140 13.27 -5.80 11.08
CA SER A 140 12.63 -6.40 12.25
C SER A 140 11.39 -7.13 11.76
N THR A 141 11.15 -8.35 12.21
CA THR A 141 9.88 -9.05 12.00
C THR A 141 8.80 -8.30 12.77
N VAL A 142 8.32 -7.18 12.22
CA VAL A 142 7.17 -6.45 12.73
C VAL A 142 5.97 -7.34 12.48
N VAL A 143 5.41 -7.90 13.56
CA VAL A 143 4.03 -8.38 13.53
C VAL A 143 3.18 -7.14 13.24
N PRO A 144 2.41 -7.09 12.14
CA PRO A 144 1.60 -5.90 11.84
C PRO A 144 0.75 -5.55 13.06
N GLN A 145 0.87 -4.33 13.56
CA GLN A 145 0.04 -3.90 14.68
C GLN A 145 -1.43 -3.88 14.25
N GLN A 146 -2.29 -4.42 15.11
CA GLN A 146 -3.72 -4.52 14.85
C GLN A 146 -4.36 -3.15 14.71
N SER A 147 -5.46 -3.07 13.96
CA SER A 147 -6.17 -1.80 13.79
C SER A 147 -6.72 -1.30 15.13
N GLN A 148 -6.46 -0.05 15.47
CA GLN A 148 -7.05 0.63 16.61
C GLN A 148 -8.38 1.29 16.19
N ARG A 149 -9.35 1.35 17.11
CA ARG A 149 -10.63 2.02 16.85
C ARG A 149 -10.49 3.52 17.10
N LEU A 150 -10.77 4.33 16.09
CA LEU A 150 -10.86 5.79 16.18
C LEU A 150 -12.31 6.20 16.43
N VAL A 151 -12.58 6.80 17.58
CA VAL A 151 -13.91 7.29 17.93
C VAL A 151 -14.09 8.71 17.40
N LEU A 152 -14.98 8.89 16.43
CA LEU A 152 -15.37 10.21 15.94
C LEU A 152 -15.98 11.04 17.08
N ASN A 153 -15.54 12.29 17.23
CA ASN A 153 -15.90 13.18 18.35
C ASN A 153 -15.44 12.67 19.74
N GLY A 154 -14.52 11.71 19.78
CA GLY A 154 -13.89 11.26 21.02
C GLY A 154 -12.74 12.15 21.47
N SER A 155 -12.12 11.76 22.59
CA SER A 155 -10.86 12.35 23.04
C SER A 155 -9.74 12.11 22.01
N PRO A 156 -8.77 13.03 21.90
CA PRO A 156 -7.57 12.78 21.12
C PRO A 156 -6.84 11.52 21.57
N ILE A 157 -6.25 10.80 20.61
CA ILE A 157 -5.42 9.62 20.83
C ILE A 157 -3.95 10.07 20.78
N SER A 158 -3.17 9.71 21.79
CA SER A 158 -1.71 9.83 21.73
C SER A 158 -1.12 8.53 21.19
N GLY A 159 -0.27 8.64 20.19
CA GLY A 159 0.45 7.52 19.58
C GLY A 159 1.94 7.84 19.40
N SER A 160 2.69 6.87 18.90
CA SER A 160 4.10 7.05 18.55
C SER A 160 4.47 6.16 17.38
N LEU A 161 5.21 6.69 16.42
CA LEU A 161 5.75 5.93 15.31
C LEU A 161 7.18 5.48 15.60
N GLY A 162 7.52 4.24 15.20
CA GLY A 162 8.76 3.59 15.55
C GLY A 162 8.99 2.27 14.83
N ARG A 163 10.17 1.68 15.05
CA ARG A 163 10.62 0.44 14.40
C ARG A 163 9.76 -0.81 14.67
N GLY A 164 8.80 -0.70 15.60
CA GLY A 164 7.85 -1.76 15.95
C GLY A 164 6.46 -1.58 15.35
N ASP A 165 6.22 -0.49 14.61
CA ASP A 165 4.93 -0.20 13.99
C ASP A 165 4.88 -0.70 12.55
N ASN A 166 3.69 -0.63 11.97
CA ASN A 166 3.52 -1.08 10.60
C ASN A 166 4.40 -0.25 9.66
N VAL A 167 4.93 -0.90 8.64
CA VAL A 167 5.79 -0.28 7.65
C VAL A 167 5.02 -0.25 6.34
N LEU A 168 4.83 0.92 5.74
CA LEU A 168 4.28 1.01 4.40
C LEU A 168 5.30 0.38 3.43
N PRO A 169 4.96 -0.73 2.73
CA PRO A 169 5.93 -1.41 1.85
C PRO A 169 6.39 -0.54 0.67
N ALA A 170 5.69 0.56 0.42
CA ALA A 170 5.98 1.45 -0.70
C ALA A 170 7.20 2.36 -0.46
N ASP A 171 7.39 2.86 0.76
CA ASP A 171 8.45 3.81 1.13
C ASP A 171 9.26 3.41 2.35
N ASN A 172 8.77 2.48 3.16
CA ASN A 172 9.27 2.16 4.50
C ASN A 172 8.99 3.23 5.57
N SER A 173 7.98 4.09 5.38
CA SER A 173 7.50 4.95 6.48
C SER A 173 6.75 4.12 7.51
N PHE A 174 6.83 4.54 8.78
CA PHE A 174 6.08 3.90 9.85
C PHE A 174 4.67 4.44 9.89
N PHE A 175 3.68 3.59 10.16
CA PHE A 175 2.31 4.01 10.37
C PHE A 175 1.59 3.20 11.44
N ASP A 176 0.70 3.91 12.13
CA ASP A 176 -0.35 3.32 12.94
C ASP A 176 -1.65 3.24 12.16
N PHE A 177 -2.41 2.18 12.44
CA PHE A 177 -3.58 1.84 11.65
C PHE A 177 -4.87 2.01 12.46
N TYR A 178 -5.78 2.84 11.97
CA TYR A 178 -7.04 3.19 12.63
C TYR A 178 -8.27 2.87 11.77
N THR A 179 -9.39 2.56 12.43
CA THR A 179 -10.69 2.37 11.78
C THR A 179 -11.81 3.14 12.47
N PHE A 180 -12.80 3.62 11.72
CA PHE A 180 -14.00 4.26 12.27
C PHE A 180 -15.24 4.00 11.42
N GLU A 181 -16.42 4.03 12.04
CA GLU A 181 -17.71 3.90 11.33
C GLU A 181 -18.16 5.26 10.79
N GLY A 182 -18.46 5.30 9.50
CA GLY A 182 -18.90 6.49 8.78
C GLY A 182 -20.24 6.32 8.10
N ARG A 183 -20.95 7.43 7.87
CA ARG A 183 -22.21 7.48 7.12
C ARG A 183 -22.08 8.35 5.87
N ALA A 184 -22.77 7.96 4.81
CA ALA A 184 -22.88 8.73 3.58
C ALA A 184 -23.34 10.18 3.87
N GLY A 185 -22.63 11.17 3.34
CA GLY A 185 -22.88 12.59 3.54
C GLY A 185 -22.38 13.16 4.88
N GLN A 186 -21.81 12.35 5.76
CA GLN A 186 -21.18 12.82 6.99
C GLN A 186 -19.89 13.59 6.66
N ARG A 187 -19.69 14.75 7.30
CA ARG A 187 -18.42 15.49 7.21
C ARG A 187 -17.50 15.04 8.32
N VAL A 188 -16.28 14.67 7.97
CA VAL A 188 -15.22 14.32 8.92
C VAL A 188 -14.04 15.27 8.79
N SER A 189 -13.43 15.62 9.91
CA SER A 189 -12.15 16.31 10.00
C SER A 189 -11.23 15.49 10.88
N ILE A 190 -10.12 15.02 10.33
CA ILE A 190 -9.12 14.20 11.02
C ILE A 190 -7.82 14.98 11.00
N GLU A 191 -7.22 15.16 12.17
CA GLU A 191 -5.99 15.93 12.36
C GLU A 191 -4.97 15.10 13.12
N MET A 192 -3.74 15.12 12.64
CA MET A 192 -2.57 14.53 13.28
C MET A 192 -1.52 15.62 13.46
N SER A 193 -1.04 15.81 14.68
CA SER A 193 -0.03 16.79 15.03
C SER A 193 1.18 16.12 15.66
N SER A 194 2.38 16.53 15.27
CA SER A 194 3.63 16.11 15.92
C SER A 194 4.67 17.23 15.87
N GLN A 195 5.63 17.17 16.78
CA GLN A 195 6.86 17.97 16.75
C GLN A 195 8.10 17.12 16.46
N GLU A 196 7.94 15.79 16.37
CA GLU A 196 9.04 14.82 16.28
C GLU A 196 9.09 14.10 14.93
N ILE A 197 7.97 14.09 14.21
CA ILE A 197 7.83 13.52 12.86
C ILE A 197 7.10 14.50 11.96
N GLU A 198 7.29 14.40 10.66
CA GLU A 198 6.44 15.08 9.66
C GLU A 198 5.15 14.26 9.41
N PRO A 199 3.97 14.70 9.91
CA PRO A 199 2.78 13.86 9.85
C PRO A 199 2.24 13.72 8.44
N TYR A 200 1.74 12.52 8.14
CA TYR A 200 1.12 12.19 6.88
C TYR A 200 -0.13 11.35 7.14
N LEU A 201 -1.26 11.74 6.55
CA LEU A 201 -2.52 11.01 6.70
C LEU A 201 -2.99 10.45 5.37
N ILE A 202 -3.46 9.20 5.39
CA ILE A 202 -4.17 8.56 4.28
C ILE A 202 -5.51 8.07 4.81
N LEU A 203 -6.61 8.50 4.18
CA LEU A 203 -7.97 8.07 4.46
C LEU A 203 -8.48 7.20 3.30
N LEU A 204 -8.97 6.01 3.63
CA LEU A 204 -9.58 5.07 2.70
C LEU A 204 -11.05 4.84 3.05
N GLY A 205 -11.86 4.63 2.00
CA GLY A 205 -13.26 4.23 2.11
C GLY A 205 -13.45 2.76 2.49
N PRO A 206 -14.70 2.34 2.74
CA PRO A 206 -15.04 0.93 3.01
C PRO A 206 -14.68 -0.04 1.88
N ASP A 207 -14.66 0.45 0.63
CA ASP A 207 -14.20 -0.29 -0.56
C ASP A 207 -12.66 -0.29 -0.72
N GLY A 208 -11.95 0.32 0.23
CA GLY A 208 -10.49 0.50 0.22
C GLY A 208 -9.96 1.54 -0.75
N ARG A 209 -10.83 2.28 -1.45
CA ARG A 209 -10.36 3.38 -2.30
C ARG A 209 -9.87 4.54 -1.44
N GLU A 210 -8.78 5.16 -1.88
CA GLU A 210 -8.28 6.38 -1.27
C GLU A 210 -9.27 7.52 -1.48
N LEU A 211 -9.66 8.16 -0.38
CA LEU A 211 -10.56 9.32 -0.39
C LEU A 211 -9.78 10.63 -0.22
N ALA A 212 -8.69 10.58 0.55
CA ALA A 212 -7.81 11.72 0.76
C ALA A 212 -6.44 11.28 1.26
N GLN A 213 -5.42 12.01 0.85
CA GLN A 213 -4.08 11.97 1.44
C GLN A 213 -3.58 13.39 1.66
N VAL A 214 -2.98 13.69 2.81
CA VAL A 214 -2.45 15.03 3.13
C VAL A 214 -1.16 14.89 3.93
N GLY A 215 -0.12 15.61 3.50
CA GLY A 215 1.18 15.70 4.19
C GLY A 215 1.63 17.12 4.55
N ASP A 216 0.89 18.14 4.14
CA ASP A 216 1.01 19.56 4.53
C ASP A 216 0.10 20.40 3.62
N GLY A 217 -0.64 21.33 4.19
CA GLY A 217 -1.52 22.24 3.45
C GLY A 217 -1.33 23.67 3.94
N ALA A 218 -0.39 24.39 3.33
CA ALA A 218 -0.20 25.84 3.37
C ALA A 218 -0.16 26.49 4.77
N GLY A 219 1.01 26.48 5.42
CA GLY A 219 1.35 27.45 6.47
C GLY A 219 1.95 26.89 7.76
N GLY A 220 3.23 26.51 7.72
CA GLY A 220 4.15 26.71 8.85
C GLY A 220 3.97 25.91 10.14
N GLY A 221 3.19 24.83 10.18
CA GLY A 221 3.14 23.92 11.34
C GLY A 221 2.99 22.47 10.88
N GLY A 222 3.83 21.57 11.41
CA GLY A 222 3.92 20.15 11.08
C GLY A 222 2.70 19.32 11.49
N ASN A 223 1.50 19.71 11.03
CA ASN A 223 0.24 18.99 11.25
C ASN A 223 -0.36 18.57 9.91
N ALA A 224 -0.85 17.33 9.85
CA ALA A 224 -1.65 16.84 8.74
C ALA A 224 -3.15 16.93 9.08
N ARG A 225 -3.96 17.42 8.13
CA ARG A 225 -5.41 17.50 8.31
C ARG A 225 -6.18 17.05 7.07
N ILE A 226 -7.05 16.06 7.24
CA ILE A 226 -8.04 15.63 6.24
C ILE A 226 -9.39 16.24 6.60
N ALA A 227 -10.06 16.84 5.61
CA ALA A 227 -11.47 17.21 5.70
C ALA A 227 -12.22 16.60 4.51
N ALA A 228 -13.16 15.70 4.78
CA ALA A 228 -13.85 14.93 3.74
C ALA A 228 -15.35 14.81 4.00
N ILE A 229 -16.13 14.70 2.91
CA ILE A 229 -17.51 14.23 2.96
C ILE A 229 -17.49 12.75 2.60
N LEU A 230 -17.97 11.92 3.51
CA LEU A 230 -17.98 10.47 3.35
C LEU A 230 -18.98 10.06 2.25
N PRO A 231 -18.56 9.30 1.22
CA PRO A 231 -19.44 8.98 0.09
C PRO A 231 -20.49 7.90 0.43
N GLU A 232 -20.18 6.98 1.34
CA GLU A 232 -21.01 5.83 1.64
C GLU A 232 -21.02 5.44 3.12
N ASN A 233 -21.89 4.51 3.50
CA ASN A 233 -21.90 3.94 4.86
C ASN A 233 -20.85 2.83 4.95
N GLY A 234 -20.16 2.74 6.09
CA GLY A 234 -19.31 1.59 6.39
C GLY A 234 -18.10 1.94 7.25
N THR A 235 -17.18 1.00 7.33
CA THR A 235 -15.93 1.14 8.09
C THR A 235 -14.87 1.82 7.22
N TYR A 236 -14.44 3.00 7.63
CA TYR A 236 -13.36 3.76 7.01
C TYR A 236 -12.03 3.42 7.68
N MET A 237 -10.95 3.56 6.92
CA MET A 237 -9.60 3.19 7.34
C MET A 237 -8.69 4.41 7.28
N LEU A 238 -7.88 4.62 8.31
CA LEU A 238 -6.98 5.75 8.42
C LEU A 238 -5.57 5.26 8.76
N LEU A 239 -4.58 5.71 8.00
CA LEU A 239 -3.17 5.50 8.29
C LEU A 239 -2.65 6.81 8.89
N ALA A 240 -2.20 6.75 10.14
CA ALA A 240 -1.43 7.82 10.77
C ALA A 240 0.05 7.50 10.52
N ASN A 241 0.64 8.18 9.54
CA ASN A 241 1.92 7.84 8.94
C ASN A 241 2.95 8.97 9.12
N SER A 242 4.24 8.65 8.99
CA SER A 242 5.29 9.64 8.79
C SER A 242 5.49 9.93 7.29
N ARG A 243 5.95 11.13 6.94
CA ARG A 243 6.23 11.47 5.53
C ARG A 243 7.49 10.78 5.02
N GLU A 244 8.54 10.73 5.85
CA GLU A 244 9.82 10.15 5.48
C GLU A 244 10.03 8.76 6.10
N PRO A 245 10.80 7.88 5.42
CA PRO A 245 11.10 6.56 5.93
C PRO A 245 11.94 6.59 7.21
N GLY A 246 11.55 5.77 8.18
CA GLY A 246 12.31 5.60 9.42
C GLY A 246 12.17 6.73 10.45
N GLU A 247 11.32 7.74 10.21
CA GLU A 247 11.00 8.77 11.19
C GLU A 247 10.31 8.17 12.41
N THR A 248 10.80 8.48 13.61
CA THR A 248 10.23 7.97 14.86
C THR A 248 9.88 9.13 15.77
N GLY A 249 8.70 9.08 16.37
CA GLY A 249 8.30 10.11 17.32
C GLY A 249 6.84 10.05 17.72
N ALA A 250 6.50 10.80 18.76
CA ALA A 250 5.14 10.89 19.29
C ALA A 250 4.23 11.75 18.40
N TYR A 251 2.93 11.44 18.39
CA TYR A 251 1.92 12.26 17.73
C TYR A 251 0.60 12.27 18.52
N LEU A 252 -0.24 13.26 18.21
CA LEU A 252 -1.61 13.35 18.68
C LEU A 252 -2.57 13.28 17.50
N LEU A 253 -3.57 12.40 17.57
CA LEU A 253 -4.57 12.18 16.54
C LEU A 253 -5.97 12.54 17.06
N ARG A 254 -6.73 13.32 16.30
CA ARG A 254 -8.10 13.72 16.64
C ARG A 254 -9.01 13.60 15.44
N ALA A 255 -10.21 13.06 15.64
CA ALA A 255 -11.25 13.02 14.61
C ALA A 255 -12.55 13.63 15.10
N VAL A 256 -13.10 14.55 14.30
CA VAL A 256 -14.37 15.24 14.55
C VAL A 256 -15.29 14.96 13.38
N ALA A 257 -16.57 14.73 13.66
CA ALA A 257 -17.57 14.52 12.63
C ALA A 257 -18.83 15.34 12.89
N SER A 258 -19.41 15.87 11.81
CA SER A 258 -20.68 16.60 11.83
C SER A 258 -21.63 16.03 10.79
N SER A 259 -22.92 15.98 11.14
CA SER A 259 -23.98 15.71 10.18
C SER A 259 -24.32 16.99 9.41
N VAL A 260 -24.58 16.86 8.11
CA VAL A 260 -25.23 17.94 7.37
C VAL A 260 -26.69 17.97 7.82
N ASN A 261 -27.06 18.94 8.66
CA ASN A 261 -28.47 19.20 8.96
C ASN A 261 -29.17 19.59 7.66
N ARG A 262 -29.96 18.69 7.07
CA ARG A 262 -31.02 19.08 6.12
C ARG A 262 -32.14 19.76 6.91
N ARG A 263 -31.91 21.02 7.32
CA ARG A 263 -33.02 21.96 7.50
C ARG A 263 -33.29 22.60 6.14
N LEU A 264 -34.09 21.92 5.34
CA LEU A 264 -34.95 22.58 4.37
C LEU A 264 -36.38 22.29 4.81
N GLN A 265 -36.91 23.20 5.63
CA GLN A 265 -38.33 23.44 5.70
C GLN A 265 -38.76 24.14 4.41
N LEU A 266 -39.66 23.53 3.66
CA LEU A 266 -40.68 24.19 2.83
C LEU A 266 -41.86 23.21 2.93
N ARG A 267 -42.85 23.44 3.82
CA ARG A 267 -44.08 24.21 3.55
C ARG A 267 -44.69 23.90 2.20
#